data_AF-A0A5E6N5K2-F1
#
_entry.id   AF-A0A5E6N5K2-F1
#
_cell.length_a   1.000
_cell.length_b   1.000
_cell.length_c   1.000
_cell.angle_alpha   90.00
_cell.angle_beta   90.00
_cell.angle_gamma   90.00
#
_symmetry.space_group_name_H-M   'P 1'
#
loop_
_entity.id
_entity.type
_entity.pdbx_description
1 polymer ?
#
loop_
_entity_poly.entity_id
_entity_poly.type
_entity_poly.pdbx_seq_one_letter_code
_entity_poly.pdbx_strand_id
1 'polypeptide(L)'
;MKELRHDWTLAEVEALFALPFNDLLFQAHTLHRENFNPNQVQVSSLLNIKTGACPEDCSYCSQSSKYDTGLEREKLMEVDAVLKQAQEAKDKGATRFCMGAAWRNPTDKV
;
A
#
# COMPACT_ATOMS: atom_id res chain seq x y z
N MET A 1 -9.87 23.21 15.40
CA MET A 1 -9.26 22.42 14.32
C MET A 1 -7.94 23.07 13.97
N LYS A 2 -6.83 22.32 13.97
CA LYS A 2 -5.57 22.82 13.40
C LYS A 2 -5.78 23.12 11.91
N GLU A 3 -5.29 24.25 11.45
CA GLU A 3 -5.33 24.64 10.05
C GLU A 3 -4.44 23.67 9.24
N LEU A 4 -4.96 23.15 8.12
CA LEU A 4 -4.22 22.22 7.26
C LEU A 4 -3.13 22.97 6.52
N ARG A 5 -1.86 22.66 6.82
CA ARG A 5 -0.68 23.24 6.17
C ARG A 5 0.02 22.22 5.27
N HIS A 6 0.68 22.71 4.23
CA HIS A 6 1.33 21.90 3.18
C HIS A 6 2.80 22.28 2.94
N ASP A 7 3.36 23.16 3.76
CA ASP A 7 4.64 23.86 3.61
C ASP A 7 5.70 23.38 4.61
N TRP A 8 5.68 22.09 4.94
CA TRP A 8 6.61 21.50 5.91
C TRP A 8 8.06 21.58 5.43
N THR A 9 8.92 22.10 6.30
CA THR A 9 10.37 22.08 6.10
C THR A 9 10.99 20.79 6.64
N LEU A 10 12.19 20.44 6.15
CA LEU A 10 12.93 19.27 6.64
C LEU A 10 13.15 19.34 8.16
N ALA A 11 13.58 20.50 8.67
CA ALA A 11 13.86 20.69 10.09
C ALA A 11 12.61 20.50 10.98
N GLU A 12 11.44 20.93 10.52
CA GLU A 12 10.18 20.72 11.25
C GLU A 12 9.81 19.24 11.32
N VAL A 13 10.04 18.47 10.25
CA VAL A 13 9.80 17.02 10.24
C VAL A 13 10.80 16.30 11.13
N GLU A 14 12.09 16.63 11.04
CA GLU A 14 13.14 16.07 11.90
C GLU A 14 12.85 16.29 13.39
N ALA A 15 12.31 17.47 13.73
CA ALA A 15 11.89 17.76 15.10
C ALA A 15 10.80 16.79 15.60
N LEU A 16 9.88 16.32 14.74
CA LEU A 16 8.89 15.30 15.10
C LEU A 16 9.54 13.95 15.40
N PHE A 17 10.53 13.54 14.59
CA PHE A 17 11.27 12.30 14.82
C PHE A 17 12.13 12.34 16.10
N ALA A 18 12.55 13.54 16.50
CA ALA A 18 13.32 13.76 17.73
C ALA A 18 12.47 13.85 19.01
N LEU A 19 11.13 13.87 18.90
CA LEU A 19 10.26 13.92 20.08
C LEU A 19 10.39 12.66 20.94
N PRO A 20 10.22 12.77 22.27
CA PRO A 20 10.02 11.59 23.11
C PRO A 20 8.86 10.75 22.56
N PHE A 21 9.10 9.46 22.38
CA PHE A 21 8.19 8.57 21.67
C PHE A 21 6.75 8.60 22.21
N ASN A 22 6.57 8.63 23.53
CA ASN A 22 5.25 8.68 24.15
C ASN A 22 4.52 10.02 23.90
N ASP A 23 5.25 11.14 23.82
CA ASP A 23 4.68 12.44 23.50
C ASP A 23 4.24 12.49 22.03
N LEU A 24 5.06 11.94 21.12
CA LEU A 24 4.71 11.80 19.71
C LEU A 24 3.44 10.94 19.52
N LEU A 25 3.36 9.78 20.20
CA LEU A 25 2.17 8.93 20.15
C LEU A 25 0.91 9.64 20.67
N PHE A 26 1.03 10.36 21.78
CA PHE A 26 -0.09 11.11 22.34
C PHE A 26 -0.58 12.20 21.38
N GLN A 27 0.34 12.94 20.77
CA GLN A 27 0.00 13.95 19.76
C GLN A 27 -0.66 13.33 18.52
N ALA A 28 -0.12 12.22 18.02
CA ALA A 28 -0.66 11.51 16.86
C ALA A 28 -2.09 11.01 17.12
N HIS A 29 -2.34 10.41 18.28
CA HIS A 29 -3.65 9.90 18.64
C HIS A 29 -4.68 11.03 18.88
N THR A 30 -4.25 12.15 19.48
CA THR A 30 -5.07 13.35 19.61
C THR A 30 -5.51 13.86 18.23
N LEU A 31 -4.57 14.03 17.30
CA LEU A 31 -4.87 14.48 15.94
C LEU A 31 -5.77 13.48 15.19
N HIS A 32 -5.53 12.18 15.34
CA HIS A 32 -6.35 11.15 14.73
C HIS A 32 -7.82 11.25 15.16
N ARG A 33 -8.09 11.44 16.46
CA ARG A 33 -9.44 11.60 17.02
C ARG A 33 -10.16 12.86 16.57
N GLU A 34 -9.41 13.94 16.31
CA GLU A 34 -9.97 15.19 15.82
C GLU A 34 -10.46 15.09 14.37
N ASN A 35 -9.91 14.17 13.58
CA ASN A 35 -10.11 14.14 12.12
C ASN A 35 -10.76 12.84 11.60
N PHE A 36 -10.74 11.76 12.37
CA PHE A 36 -11.25 10.45 11.97
C PHE A 36 -12.14 9.85 13.07
N ASN A 37 -13.01 8.93 12.68
CA ASN A 37 -13.71 8.09 13.65
C ASN A 37 -12.68 7.13 14.29
N PRO A 38 -12.35 7.28 15.60
CA PRO A 38 -11.23 6.57 16.20
C PRO A 38 -11.44 5.06 16.35
N ASN A 39 -12.68 4.59 16.19
CA ASN A 39 -13.02 3.18 16.31
C ASN A 39 -13.39 2.55 14.95
N GLN A 40 -13.08 3.24 13.84
CA GLN A 40 -13.32 2.74 12.49
C GLN A 40 -12.00 2.54 11.75
N VAL A 41 -11.89 1.43 11.02
CA VAL A 41 -10.73 1.10 10.20
C VAL A 41 -11.20 0.83 8.77
N GLN A 42 -10.46 1.32 7.78
CA GLN A 42 -10.69 0.98 6.38
C GLN A 42 -10.07 -0.39 6.06
N VAL A 43 -10.87 -1.31 5.54
CA VAL A 43 -10.41 -2.66 5.16
C VAL A 43 -10.27 -2.76 3.64
N SER A 44 -9.07 -3.09 3.16
CA SER A 44 -8.77 -3.24 1.73
C SER A 44 -8.15 -4.61 1.48
N SER A 45 -8.53 -5.25 0.37
CA SER A 45 -7.95 -6.52 -0.07
C SER A 45 -7.15 -6.30 -1.34
N LEU A 46 -6.00 -6.97 -1.49
CA LEU A 46 -5.12 -6.84 -2.64
C LEU A 46 -4.86 -8.21 -3.28
N LEU A 47 -4.79 -8.22 -4.60
CA LEU A 47 -4.36 -9.37 -5.39
C LEU A 47 -3.25 -8.96 -6.36
N ASN A 48 -2.22 -9.80 -6.46
CA ASN A 48 -1.25 -9.69 -7.55
C ASN A 48 -1.89 -10.25 -8.82
N ILE A 49 -2.23 -9.37 -9.77
CA ILE A 49 -2.79 -9.79 -11.05
C ILE A 49 -1.70 -10.32 -12.00
N LYS A 50 -0.42 -10.03 -11.71
CA LYS A 50 0.76 -10.57 -12.41
C LYS A 50 1.94 -10.60 -11.44
N THR A 51 2.55 -11.77 -11.26
CA THR A 51 3.57 -12.01 -10.23
C THR A 51 4.96 -12.29 -10.82
N GLY A 52 5.99 -11.65 -10.25
CA GLY A 52 7.40 -11.93 -10.57
C GLY A 52 7.89 -11.37 -11.90
N ALA A 53 9.14 -11.65 -12.27
CA ALA A 53 9.78 -11.17 -13.50
C ALA A 53 9.68 -9.64 -13.71
N CYS A 54 9.76 -8.85 -12.65
CA CYS A 54 9.80 -7.39 -12.73
C CYS A 54 11.19 -6.94 -13.23
N PRO A 55 11.29 -6.01 -14.20
CA PRO A 55 12.59 -5.54 -14.70
C PRO A 55 13.33 -4.61 -13.72
N GLU A 56 12.60 -3.98 -12.80
CA GLU A 56 13.17 -3.06 -11.80
C GLU A 56 14.04 -3.82 -10.78
N ASP A 57 15.00 -3.13 -10.16
CA ASP A 57 16.06 -3.70 -9.34
C ASP A 57 15.93 -3.35 -7.84
N CYS A 58 14.71 -3.03 -7.39
CA CYS A 58 14.42 -2.70 -6.00
C CYS A 58 14.97 -3.78 -5.05
N SER A 59 15.94 -3.41 -4.21
CA SER A 59 16.72 -4.33 -3.37
C SER A 59 15.89 -5.12 -2.35
N TYR A 60 14.71 -4.63 -2.01
CA TYR A 60 13.79 -5.24 -1.05
C TYR A 60 12.69 -6.10 -1.71
N CYS A 61 12.52 -6.03 -3.03
CA CYS A 61 11.36 -6.62 -3.70
C CYS A 61 11.65 -8.04 -4.19
N SER A 62 10.90 -9.02 -3.67
CA SER A 62 11.03 -10.43 -4.09
C SER A 62 10.63 -10.71 -5.52
N GLN A 63 9.93 -9.78 -6.18
CA GLN A 63 9.43 -9.94 -7.55
C GLN A 63 10.42 -9.45 -8.62
N SER A 64 11.52 -8.81 -8.21
CA SER A 64 12.56 -8.34 -9.13
C SER A 64 13.25 -9.52 -9.81
N SER A 65 13.42 -9.41 -11.13
CA SER A 65 14.17 -10.38 -11.93
C SER A 65 15.68 -10.33 -11.71
N LYS A 66 16.18 -9.36 -10.94
CA LYS A 66 17.61 -9.19 -10.64
C LYS A 66 18.09 -10.11 -9.51
N TYR A 67 17.18 -10.67 -8.73
CA TYR A 67 17.48 -11.46 -7.55
C TYR A 67 16.79 -12.83 -7.66
N ASP A 68 17.46 -13.87 -7.17
CA ASP A 68 16.86 -15.21 -7.04
C ASP A 68 16.23 -15.34 -5.66
N THR A 69 14.89 -15.31 -5.63
CA THR A 69 14.09 -15.38 -4.40
C THR A 69 13.26 -16.66 -4.30
N GLY A 70 13.39 -17.56 -5.28
CA GLY A 70 12.54 -18.76 -5.38
C GLY A 70 11.06 -18.47 -5.69
N LEU A 71 10.71 -17.23 -6.05
CA LEU A 71 9.33 -16.84 -6.36
C LEU A 71 8.84 -17.48 -7.66
N GLU A 72 7.73 -18.21 -7.59
CA GLU A 72 7.03 -18.70 -8.78
C GLU A 72 6.44 -17.55 -9.60
N ARG A 73 6.64 -17.60 -10.91
CA ARG A 73 6.21 -16.55 -11.82
C ARG A 73 4.84 -16.88 -12.37
N GLU A 74 3.93 -15.93 -12.25
CA GLU A 74 2.57 -16.06 -12.78
C GLU A 74 2.35 -14.98 -13.84
N LYS A 75 1.70 -15.39 -14.94
CA LYS A 75 1.29 -14.45 -15.99
C LYS A 75 0.17 -13.54 -15.49
N LEU A 76 -0.19 -12.57 -16.32
CA LEU A 76 -1.38 -11.76 -16.07
C LEU A 76 -2.61 -12.68 -15.95
N MET A 77 -3.39 -12.49 -14.90
CA MET A 77 -4.63 -13.21 -14.68
C MET A 77 -5.71 -12.79 -15.67
N GLU A 78 -6.57 -13.72 -16.05
CA GLU A 78 -7.78 -13.43 -16.82
C GLU A 78 -8.74 -12.55 -16.02
N VAL A 79 -9.46 -11.66 -16.73
CA VAL A 79 -10.38 -10.70 -16.12
C VAL A 79 -11.42 -11.39 -15.23
N ASP A 80 -12.00 -12.50 -15.68
CA ASP A 80 -13.00 -13.26 -14.92
C ASP A 80 -12.43 -13.81 -13.61
N ALA A 81 -11.17 -14.25 -13.61
CA ALA A 81 -10.50 -14.70 -12.40
C ALA A 81 -10.28 -13.56 -11.41
N VAL A 82 -9.89 -12.37 -11.91
CA VAL A 82 -9.75 -11.16 -11.08
C VAL A 82 -11.09 -10.72 -10.51
N LEU A 83 -12.16 -10.70 -11.32
CA LEU A 83 -13.50 -10.34 -10.89
C LEU A 83 -14.04 -11.31 -9.83
N LYS A 84 -13.78 -12.61 -9.99
CA LYS A 84 -14.13 -13.61 -8.97
C LYS A 84 -13.45 -13.31 -7.63
N GLN A 85 -12.14 -13.05 -7.65
CA GLN A 85 -11.40 -12.70 -6.42
C GLN A 85 -11.87 -11.37 -5.80
N ALA A 86 -12.21 -10.39 -6.64
CA ALA A 86 -12.76 -9.12 -6.17
C ALA A 86 -14.14 -9.32 -5.49
N GLN A 87 -14.99 -10.18 -6.05
CA GLN A 87 -16.28 -10.53 -5.46
C GLN A 87 -16.09 -11.25 -4.12
N GLU A 88 -15.21 -12.25 -4.06
CA GLU A 88 -14.88 -12.94 -2.82
C GLU A 88 -14.34 -11.99 -1.75
N ALA A 89 -13.51 -11.00 -2.13
CA ALA A 89 -13.01 -9.99 -1.21
C ALA A 89 -14.12 -9.08 -0.68
N LYS A 90 -15.06 -8.69 -1.54
CA LYS A 90 -16.25 -7.91 -1.15
C LYS A 90 -17.14 -8.70 -0.19
N ASP A 91 -17.38 -9.97 -0.47
CA ASP A 91 -18.19 -10.84 0.39
C ASP A 91 -17.54 -11.07 1.76
N LYS A 92 -16.20 -10.99 1.84
CA LYS A 92 -15.42 -10.99 3.09
C LYS A 92 -15.37 -9.62 3.79
N GLY A 93 -16.06 -8.61 3.28
CA GLY A 93 -16.20 -7.30 3.91
C GLY A 93 -15.15 -6.26 3.52
N ALA A 94 -14.31 -6.51 2.51
CA ALA A 94 -13.41 -5.48 2.00
C ALA A 94 -14.19 -4.34 1.34
N THR A 95 -13.82 -3.08 1.65
CA THR A 95 -14.44 -1.89 1.04
C THR A 95 -13.68 -1.41 -0.19
N ARG A 96 -12.47 -1.93 -0.42
CA ARG A 96 -11.63 -1.62 -1.57
C ARG A 96 -10.87 -2.87 -2.03
N PHE A 97 -10.80 -3.09 -3.33
CA PHE A 97 -10.01 -4.14 -3.95
C PHE A 97 -8.87 -3.50 -4.76
N CYS A 98 -7.64 -3.96 -4.55
CA CYS A 98 -6.42 -3.41 -5.14
C CYS A 98 -5.76 -4.45 -6.04
N MET A 99 -5.33 -4.05 -7.23
CA MET A 99 -4.63 -4.91 -8.18
C MET A 99 -3.16 -4.46 -8.28
N GLY A 100 -2.24 -5.39 -8.04
CA GLY A 100 -0.79 -5.17 -8.18
C GLY A 100 -0.23 -5.94 -9.37
N ALA A 101 0.63 -5.30 -10.17
CA ALA A 101 1.30 -5.97 -11.30
C ALA A 101 2.81 -5.73 -11.24
N ALA A 102 3.59 -6.78 -11.47
CA ALA A 102 5.05 -6.73 -11.49
C ALA A 102 5.60 -6.17 -12.83
N TRP A 103 5.34 -4.90 -13.12
CA TRP A 103 5.84 -4.18 -14.30
C TRP A 103 6.46 -2.84 -13.91
N ARG A 104 7.27 -2.26 -14.82
CA ARG A 104 7.70 -0.87 -14.71
C ARG A 104 6.55 0.10 -15.01
N ASN A 105 5.78 -0.20 -16.05
CA ASN A 105 4.60 0.53 -16.49
C ASN A 105 3.63 -0.45 -17.19
N PRO A 106 2.32 -0.14 -17.26
CA PRO A 106 1.39 -0.92 -18.06
C PRO A 106 1.84 -1.03 -19.53
N THR A 107 1.52 -2.14 -20.17
CA THR A 107 1.85 -2.39 -21.58
C THR A 107 0.61 -2.76 -22.37
N ASP A 108 0.52 -2.32 -23.62
CA ASP A 108 -0.60 -2.68 -24.53
C ASP A 108 -0.56 -4.15 -25.00
N LYS A 109 0.48 -4.89 -24.61
CA LYS A 109 0.63 -6.31 -24.90
C LYS A 109 -0.15 -7.12 -23.86
N VAL A 110 -1.44 -7.29 -24.12
CA VAL A 110 -2.28 -8.32 -23.50
C VAL A 110 -2.33 -9.50 -24.46
#